data_AF-A0A1M6J692-F1
#
_entry.id   AF-A0A1M6J692-F1
#
_cell.length_a   1.000
_cell.length_b   1.000
_cell.length_c   1.000
_cell.angle_alpha   90.00
_cell.angle_beta   90.00
_cell.angle_gamma   90.00
#
_symmetry.space_group_name_H-M   'P 1'
#
loop_
_entity.id
_entity.type
_entity.pdbx_description
1 polymer ?
#
loop_
_entity_poly.entity_id
_entity_poly.type
_entity_poly.pdbx_seq_one_letter_code
_entity_poly.pdbx_strand_id
1 'polypeptide(L)'
;MTYMLSSKALHTVNMEEVCSSCKGGYFHIAPKITKVAVINLGMQKENLMDMVNMKCSLNVFDEDFSVNQLNMVPHDIVMVSNGKLDAEKIPMVVDKIKALIGKKKIFGIGLGQELVKEAAAQAGVQTWKQEGDIMISEENKLYCCDMSQQNQLEEIMKYA
;
A
#
# COMPACT_ATOMS: atom_id res chain seq x y z
N MET A 1 -27.74 -3.01 -16.88
CA MET A 1 -26.58 -3.86 -16.60
C MET A 1 -25.36 -2.96 -16.65
N THR A 2 -24.58 -2.87 -15.57
CA THR A 2 -23.44 -1.95 -15.48
C THR A 2 -22.17 -2.74 -15.74
N TYR A 3 -21.43 -2.39 -16.79
CA TYR A 3 -20.14 -2.99 -17.09
C TYR A 3 -19.02 -2.11 -16.51
N MET A 4 -18.16 -2.68 -15.66
CA MET A 4 -16.93 -2.01 -15.22
C MET A 4 -15.76 -2.47 -16.06
N LEU A 5 -15.14 -1.53 -16.78
CA LEU A 5 -13.93 -1.76 -17.55
C LEU A 5 -12.74 -1.27 -16.73
N SER A 6 -11.71 -2.10 -16.58
CA SER A 6 -10.43 -1.61 -16.06
C SER A 6 -9.85 -0.60 -17.04
N SER A 7 -9.13 0.41 -16.53
CA SER A 7 -8.48 1.40 -17.41
C SER A 7 -7.52 0.76 -18.41
N LYS A 8 -6.90 -0.38 -18.08
CA LYS A 8 -6.04 -1.14 -18.99
C LYS A 8 -6.79 -1.71 -20.19
N ALA A 9 -8.05 -2.10 -20.03
CA ALA A 9 -8.87 -2.63 -21.12
C ALA A 9 -9.21 -1.56 -22.15
N LEU A 10 -9.25 -0.27 -21.77
CA LEU A 10 -9.53 0.81 -22.71
C LEU A 10 -8.47 0.94 -23.82
N HIS A 11 -7.24 0.52 -23.58
CA HIS A 11 -6.19 0.56 -24.59
C HIS A 11 -6.41 -0.47 -25.72
N THR A 12 -7.17 -1.53 -25.46
CA THR A 12 -7.34 -2.64 -26.40
C THR A 12 -8.76 -2.76 -26.94
N VAL A 13 -9.69 -1.95 -26.45
CA VAL A 13 -11.10 -2.03 -26.78
C VAL A 13 -11.46 -1.01 -27.87
N ASN A 14 -12.21 -1.47 -28.88
CA ASN A 14 -12.81 -0.58 -29.87
C ASN A 14 -14.05 0.11 -29.29
N MET A 15 -13.95 1.42 -29.07
CA MET A 15 -15.04 2.20 -28.48
C MET A 15 -16.29 2.28 -29.37
N GLU A 16 -16.15 2.24 -30.70
CA GLU A 16 -17.31 2.23 -31.60
C GLU A 16 -18.11 0.94 -31.47
N GLU A 17 -17.41 -0.20 -31.38
CA GLU A 17 -18.03 -1.51 -31.18
C GLU A 17 -18.75 -1.58 -29.82
N VAL A 18 -18.11 -1.08 -28.76
CA VAL A 18 -18.70 -0.99 -27.41
C VAL A 18 -19.91 -0.06 -27.38
N CYS A 19 -19.85 1.10 -28.03
CA CYS A 19 -20.99 2.01 -28.12
C CYS A 19 -22.13 1.42 -28.95
N SER A 20 -21.82 0.72 -30.05
CA SER A 20 -22.81 0.10 -30.93
C SER A 20 -23.61 -1.01 -30.25
N SER A 21 -22.99 -1.68 -29.26
CA SER A 21 -23.60 -2.73 -28.45
C SER A 21 -24.36 -2.21 -27.22
N CYS A 22 -24.34 -0.90 -26.96
CA CYS A 22 -25.04 -0.25 -25.84
C CYS A 22 -25.87 0.96 -26.27
N LYS A 23 -26.65 0.80 -27.34
CA LYS A 23 -27.61 1.82 -27.81
C LYS A 23 -28.59 2.23 -26.70
N GLY A 24 -28.63 3.52 -26.38
CA GLY A 24 -29.49 4.08 -25.34
C GLY A 24 -28.96 3.96 -23.90
N GLY A 25 -27.75 3.41 -23.71
CA GLY A 25 -27.08 3.30 -22.42
C GLY A 25 -25.87 4.24 -22.27
N TYR A 26 -25.10 4.04 -21.19
CA TYR A 26 -23.82 4.70 -20.95
C TYR A 26 -22.85 3.72 -20.26
N PHE A 27 -21.55 3.98 -20.37
CA PHE A 27 -20.51 3.26 -19.63
C PHE A 27 -19.85 4.21 -18.63
N HIS A 28 -19.54 3.71 -17.44
CA HIS A 28 -18.77 4.44 -16.45
C HIS A 28 -17.34 3.88 -16.37
N ILE A 29 -16.36 4.74 -16.58
CA ILE A 29 -14.95 4.42 -16.44
C ILE A 29 -14.47 5.10 -15.16
N ALA A 30 -14.21 4.30 -14.13
CA ALA A 30 -13.62 4.78 -12.89
C ALA A 30 -12.08 4.68 -12.97
N PRO A 31 -11.33 5.62 -12.35
CA PRO A 31 -9.90 5.44 -12.19
C PRO A 31 -9.60 4.23 -11.30
N LYS A 32 -8.41 3.64 -11.45
CA LYS A 32 -7.92 2.66 -10.47
C LYS A 32 -7.80 3.37 -9.11
N ILE A 33 -8.47 2.83 -8.11
CA ILE A 33 -8.33 3.23 -6.70
C ILE A 33 -7.50 2.17 -6.01
N THR A 34 -6.37 2.57 -5.42
CA THR A 34 -5.50 1.65 -4.67
C THR A 34 -6.03 1.51 -3.25
N LYS A 35 -6.31 0.29 -2.81
CA LYS A 35 -6.75 0.02 -1.43
C LYS A 35 -5.54 -0.19 -0.52
N VAL A 36 -5.43 0.61 0.53
CA VAL A 36 -4.29 0.61 1.44
C VAL A 36 -4.76 0.30 2.85
N ALA A 37 -4.21 -0.77 3.46
CA ALA A 37 -4.31 -1.00 4.89
C ALA A 37 -3.17 -0.24 5.58
N VAL A 38 -3.48 0.81 6.35
CA VAL A 38 -2.50 1.64 7.03
C VAL A 38 -2.38 1.19 8.48
N ILE A 39 -1.22 0.72 8.89
CA ILE A 39 -0.85 0.56 10.30
C ILE A 39 -0.27 1.90 10.74
N ASN A 40 -1.09 2.67 11.44
CA ASN A 40 -0.78 4.04 11.85
C ASN A 40 0.00 4.05 13.16
N LEU A 41 1.25 4.48 13.10
CA LEU A 41 2.15 4.66 14.25
C LEU A 41 2.20 6.12 14.71
N GLY A 42 1.23 6.94 14.33
CA GLY A 42 1.18 8.37 14.65
C GLY A 42 1.58 9.28 13.49
N MET A 43 1.20 8.92 12.26
CA MET A 43 1.36 9.80 11.10
C MET A 43 0.42 11.01 11.18
N GLN A 44 0.84 12.12 10.57
CA GLN A 44 0.04 13.35 10.56
C GLN A 44 -1.19 13.18 9.66
N LYS A 45 -2.26 13.91 9.97
CA LYS A 45 -3.53 13.89 9.22
C LYS A 45 -3.31 14.28 7.76
N GLU A 46 -2.41 15.22 7.53
CA GLU A 46 -2.02 15.74 6.22
C GLU A 46 -1.53 14.60 5.32
N ASN A 47 -0.73 13.66 5.86
CA ASN A 47 -0.25 12.52 5.09
C ASN A 47 -1.39 11.56 4.68
N LEU A 48 -2.38 11.36 5.54
CA LEU A 48 -3.57 10.58 5.18
C LEU A 48 -4.38 11.29 4.07
N MET A 49 -4.49 12.62 4.15
CA MET A 49 -5.16 13.41 3.12
C MET A 49 -4.41 13.36 1.78
N ASP A 50 -3.08 13.43 1.80
CA ASP A 50 -2.25 13.30 0.59
C ASP A 50 -2.50 11.97 -0.10
N MET A 51 -2.56 10.86 0.66
CA MET A 51 -2.88 9.55 0.09
C MET A 51 -4.28 9.50 -0.55
N VAL A 52 -5.28 10.10 0.09
CA VAL A 52 -6.64 10.18 -0.48
C VAL A 52 -6.61 10.98 -1.79
N ASN A 53 -5.87 12.10 -1.82
CA ASN A 53 -5.66 12.90 -3.04
C ASN A 53 -4.94 12.12 -4.15
N MET A 54 -4.08 11.17 -3.78
CA MET A 54 -3.42 10.23 -4.69
C MET A 54 -4.32 9.05 -5.12
N LYS A 55 -5.64 9.12 -4.93
CA LYS A 55 -6.61 8.06 -5.28
C LYS A 55 -6.42 6.76 -4.48
N CYS A 56 -6.00 6.87 -3.23
CA CYS A 56 -6.01 5.75 -2.30
C CYS A 56 -7.32 5.66 -1.52
N SER A 57 -7.77 4.44 -1.26
CA SER A 57 -8.84 4.12 -0.30
C SER A 57 -8.19 3.51 0.94
N LEU A 58 -8.32 4.17 2.09
CA LEU A 58 -7.57 3.84 3.30
C LEU A 58 -8.44 3.07 4.30
N ASN A 59 -7.90 1.97 4.83
CA ASN A 59 -8.37 1.33 6.05
C ASN A 59 -7.29 1.53 7.11
N VAL A 60 -7.57 2.34 8.13
CA VAL A 60 -6.56 2.74 9.13
C VAL A 60 -6.72 1.89 10.38
N PHE A 61 -5.61 1.31 10.83
CA PHE A 61 -5.47 0.49 12.03
C PHE A 61 -4.46 1.16 12.96
N ASP A 62 -4.64 0.99 14.27
CA ASP A 62 -3.64 1.39 15.27
C ASP A 62 -2.51 0.35 15.38
N GLU A 63 -1.56 0.58 16.28
CA GLU A 63 -0.46 -0.36 16.56
C GLU A 63 -0.92 -1.68 17.19
N ASP A 64 -2.11 -1.71 17.80
CA ASP A 64 -2.68 -2.89 18.47
C ASP A 64 -3.47 -3.80 17.51
N PHE A 65 -3.48 -3.48 16.21
CA PHE A 65 -4.20 -4.21 15.16
C PHE A 65 -4.08 -5.74 15.20
N SER A 66 -5.14 -6.43 14.77
CA SER A 66 -5.12 -7.87 14.55
C SER A 66 -4.75 -8.21 13.12
N VAL A 67 -3.75 -9.07 12.93
CA VAL A 67 -3.37 -9.61 11.61
C VAL A 67 -4.57 -10.27 10.91
N ASN A 68 -5.44 -10.95 11.67
CA ASN A 68 -6.63 -11.59 11.12
C ASN A 68 -7.64 -10.55 10.63
N GLN A 69 -7.92 -9.52 11.42
CA GLN A 69 -8.82 -8.43 11.00
C GLN A 69 -8.28 -7.69 9.78
N LEU A 70 -6.99 -7.37 9.75
CA LEU A 70 -6.34 -6.72 8.61
C LEU A 70 -6.50 -7.57 7.33
N ASN A 71 -6.31 -8.89 7.42
CA ASN A 71 -6.46 -9.79 6.28
C ASN A 71 -7.93 -9.95 5.80
N MET A 72 -8.91 -9.71 6.68
CA MET A 72 -10.34 -9.75 6.30
C MET A 72 -10.78 -8.49 5.54
N VAL A 73 -10.08 -7.38 5.69
CA VAL A 73 -10.40 -6.12 5.02
C VAL A 73 -9.72 -6.09 3.63
N PRO A 74 -10.45 -5.83 2.53
CA PRO A 74 -9.86 -5.80 1.20
C PRO A 74 -8.79 -4.70 1.04
N HIS A 75 -7.57 -5.11 0.72
CA HIS A 75 -6.45 -4.20 0.45
C HIS A 75 -5.50 -4.75 -0.63
N ASP A 76 -4.87 -3.83 -1.36
CA ASP A 76 -3.85 -4.11 -2.36
C ASP A 76 -2.46 -4.11 -1.72
N ILE A 77 -2.23 -3.14 -0.81
CA ILE A 77 -0.97 -2.94 -0.10
C ILE A 77 -1.23 -2.73 1.40
N VAL A 78 -0.22 -3.06 2.21
CA VAL A 78 -0.13 -2.69 3.62
C VAL A 78 0.90 -1.58 3.75
N MET A 79 0.58 -0.51 4.47
CA MET A 79 1.51 0.58 4.74
C MET A 79 1.75 0.69 6.24
N VAL A 80 3.00 0.61 6.66
CA VAL A 80 3.45 0.87 8.03
C VAL A 80 3.94 2.31 8.07
N SER A 81 3.18 3.17 8.75
CA SER A 81 3.41 4.62 8.69
C SER A 81 4.61 5.05 9.52
N ASN A 82 5.01 6.31 9.31
CA ASN A 82 5.90 6.99 10.25
C ASN A 82 5.16 7.35 11.55
N GLY A 83 5.90 7.75 12.57
CA GLY A 83 5.38 8.30 13.82
C GLY A 83 6.26 7.97 15.02
N LYS A 84 5.64 7.62 16.14
CA LYS A 84 6.31 7.22 17.39
C LYS A 84 5.62 5.99 17.95
N LEU A 85 6.40 5.03 18.40
CA LEU A 85 5.93 3.82 19.04
C LEU A 85 6.70 3.61 20.34
N ASP A 86 5.99 3.20 21.39
CA ASP A 86 6.64 2.84 22.65
C ASP A 86 7.52 1.60 22.48
N ALA A 87 8.70 1.61 23.10
CA ALA A 87 9.68 0.53 22.96
C ALA A 87 9.11 -0.85 23.31
N GLU A 88 8.19 -0.91 24.28
CA GLU A 88 7.53 -2.16 24.71
C GLU A 88 6.61 -2.75 23.64
N LYS A 89 6.05 -1.91 22.73
CA LYS A 89 5.15 -2.36 21.66
C LYS A 89 5.92 -2.78 20.39
N ILE A 90 7.17 -2.36 20.22
CA ILE A 90 7.98 -2.66 19.03
C ILE A 90 8.02 -4.18 18.73
N PRO A 91 8.35 -5.08 19.68
CA PRO A 91 8.43 -6.51 19.39
C PRO A 91 7.10 -7.07 18.87
N MET A 92 5.99 -6.68 19.50
CA MET A 92 4.65 -7.12 19.11
C MET A 92 4.31 -6.66 17.67
N VAL A 93 4.58 -5.40 17.33
CA VAL A 93 4.28 -4.87 16.00
C VAL A 93 5.17 -5.54 14.94
N VAL A 94 6.45 -5.74 15.23
CA VAL A 94 7.40 -6.46 14.36
C VAL A 94 6.90 -7.88 14.07
N ASP A 95 6.47 -8.63 15.09
CA ASP A 95 5.94 -9.98 14.92
C ASP A 95 4.68 -10.00 14.02
N LYS A 96 3.79 -9.02 14.20
CA LYS A 96 2.59 -8.88 13.36
C LYS A 96 2.96 -8.54 11.91
N ILE A 97 3.91 -7.62 11.68
CA ILE A 97 4.40 -7.29 10.33
C ILE A 97 5.05 -8.51 9.68
N LYS A 98 5.88 -9.25 10.42
CA LYS A 98 6.52 -10.48 9.95
C LYS A 98 5.51 -11.49 9.43
N ALA A 99 4.37 -11.65 10.10
CA ALA A 99 3.29 -12.52 9.66
C ALA A 99 2.59 -12.10 8.35
N LEU A 100 2.83 -10.88 7.87
CA LEU A 100 2.29 -10.34 6.62
C LEU A 100 3.26 -10.44 5.42
N ILE A 101 4.56 -10.66 5.68
CA ILE A 101 5.62 -10.69 4.65
C ILE A 101 5.28 -11.72 3.56
N GLY A 102 5.51 -11.37 2.29
CA GLY A 102 5.26 -12.22 1.13
C GLY A 102 3.79 -12.38 0.71
N LYS A 103 2.82 -12.05 1.58
CA LYS A 103 1.38 -12.15 1.25
C LYS A 103 0.95 -11.00 0.33
N LYS A 104 1.14 -9.77 0.80
CA LYS A 104 0.84 -8.51 0.10
C LYS A 104 2.07 -7.62 0.09
N LYS A 105 2.06 -6.57 -0.74
CA LYS A 105 3.13 -5.58 -0.71
C LYS A 105 3.07 -4.83 0.61
N ILE A 106 4.20 -4.69 1.28
CA ILE A 106 4.33 -3.94 2.54
C ILE A 106 5.23 -2.74 2.30
N PHE A 107 4.71 -1.56 2.58
CA PHE A 107 5.38 -0.28 2.42
C PHE A 107 5.73 0.26 3.80
N GLY A 108 7.01 0.37 4.14
CA GLY A 108 7.48 0.94 5.40
C GLY A 108 8.01 2.36 5.20
N ILE A 109 7.50 3.32 5.97
CA ILE A 109 7.88 4.74 5.83
C ILE A 109 8.36 5.30 7.17
N GLY A 110 9.54 5.93 7.21
CA GLY A 110 10.13 6.47 8.44
C GLY A 110 10.31 5.38 9.51
N LEU A 111 9.71 5.53 10.70
CA LEU A 111 9.69 4.48 11.73
C LEU A 111 9.18 3.13 11.17
N GLY A 112 8.18 3.16 10.29
CA GLY A 112 7.65 1.95 9.67
C GLY A 112 8.68 1.22 8.81
N GLN A 113 9.65 1.93 8.21
CA GLN A 113 10.75 1.28 7.50
C GLN A 113 11.63 0.49 8.48
N GLU A 114 11.92 1.02 9.66
CA GLU A 114 12.74 0.35 10.67
C GLU A 114 12.07 -0.94 11.13
N LEU A 115 10.77 -0.89 11.44
CA LEU A 115 10.01 -2.06 11.88
C LEU A 115 9.88 -3.12 10.78
N VAL A 116 9.68 -2.71 9.52
CA VAL A 116 9.63 -3.64 8.39
C VAL A 116 10.99 -4.30 8.15
N LYS A 117 12.09 -3.55 8.25
CA LYS A 117 13.45 -4.09 8.12
C LYS A 117 13.77 -5.08 9.23
N GLU A 118 13.39 -4.78 10.47
CA GLU A 118 13.56 -5.70 11.60
C GLU A 118 12.74 -6.98 11.40
N ALA A 119 11.46 -6.85 11.03
CA ALA A 119 10.61 -8.01 10.72
C ALA A 119 11.18 -8.87 9.59
N ALA A 120 11.73 -8.23 8.55
CA ALA A 120 12.37 -8.88 7.42
C ALA A 120 13.65 -9.62 7.84
N ALA A 121 14.51 -9.00 8.65
CA ALA A 121 15.70 -9.62 9.19
C ALA A 121 15.36 -10.88 10.00
N GLN A 122 14.34 -10.80 10.87
CA GLN A 122 13.86 -11.96 11.64
C GLN A 122 13.18 -13.04 10.77
N ALA A 123 12.75 -12.70 9.55
CA ALA A 123 12.24 -13.65 8.56
C ALA A 123 13.34 -14.21 7.64
N GLY A 124 14.60 -13.82 7.82
CA GLY A 124 15.73 -14.27 7.01
C GLY A 124 15.89 -13.53 5.67
N VAL A 125 15.24 -12.37 5.50
CA VAL A 125 15.40 -11.54 4.31
C VAL A 125 16.71 -10.77 4.40
N GLN A 126 17.66 -11.12 3.54
CA GLN A 126 19.00 -10.52 3.53
C GLN A 126 19.25 -9.60 2.33
N THR A 127 18.50 -9.81 1.25
CA THR A 127 18.72 -9.13 -0.04
C THR A 127 17.75 -7.97 -0.22
N TRP A 128 18.33 -6.79 -0.40
CA TRP A 128 17.62 -5.56 -0.73
C TRP A 128 18.31 -4.89 -1.91
N LYS A 129 17.53 -4.41 -2.87
CA LYS A 129 17.97 -3.51 -3.93
C LYS A 129 17.65 -2.09 -3.51
N GLN A 130 18.50 -1.14 -3.89
CA GLN A 130 18.22 0.27 -3.70
C GLN A 130 17.89 0.91 -5.05
N GLU A 131 16.73 1.54 -5.15
CA GLU A 131 16.29 2.30 -6.32
C GLU A 131 15.91 3.71 -5.87
N GLY A 132 16.80 4.68 -6.10
CA GLY A 132 16.69 6.02 -5.53
C GLY A 132 16.75 5.95 -4.00
N ASP A 133 15.73 6.50 -3.34
CA ASP A 133 15.57 6.50 -1.89
C ASP A 133 14.80 5.27 -1.36
N ILE A 134 14.36 4.36 -2.25
CA ILE A 134 13.54 3.21 -1.88
C ILE A 134 14.40 1.95 -1.83
N MET A 135 14.31 1.25 -0.70
CA MET A 135 14.87 -0.08 -0.50
C MET A 135 13.81 -1.13 -0.82
N ILE A 136 14.13 -2.06 -1.72
CA ILE A 136 13.18 -3.00 -2.30
C ILE A 136 13.66 -4.44 -2.10
N SER A 137 12.78 -5.29 -1.57
CA SER A 137 12.92 -6.75 -1.61
C SER A 137 11.74 -7.33 -2.39
N GLU A 138 11.93 -7.52 -3.70
CA GLU A 138 10.85 -7.91 -4.62
C GLU A 138 10.25 -9.28 -4.28
N GLU A 139 11.10 -10.26 -3.95
CA GLU A 139 10.68 -11.62 -3.60
C GLU A 139 9.76 -11.63 -2.37
N ASN A 140 10.04 -10.76 -1.41
CA ASN A 140 9.30 -10.63 -0.16
C ASN A 140 8.19 -9.58 -0.21
N LYS A 141 8.07 -8.88 -1.35
CA LYS A 141 7.13 -7.77 -1.59
C LYS A 141 7.29 -6.63 -0.58
N LEU A 142 8.53 -6.29 -0.22
CA LEU A 142 8.83 -5.23 0.75
C LEU A 142 9.39 -4.01 0.05
N TYR A 143 8.91 -2.83 0.44
CA TYR A 143 9.33 -1.54 -0.09
C TYR A 143 9.48 -0.60 1.10
N CYS A 144 10.64 0.01 1.29
CA CYS A 144 10.92 0.87 2.43
C CYS A 144 11.53 2.19 1.97
N CYS A 145 11.08 3.31 2.55
CA CYS A 145 11.59 4.64 2.25
C CYS A 145 11.76 5.46 3.54
N ASP A 146 12.81 6.27 3.61
CA ASP A 146 13.12 7.11 4.77
C ASP A 146 12.61 8.55 4.59
N MET A 147 11.76 9.03 5.51
CA MET A 147 11.01 10.32 5.45
C MET A 147 11.85 11.61 5.46
N SER A 148 13.15 11.55 5.21
CA SER A 148 14.04 12.72 5.23
C SER A 148 13.80 13.71 4.07
N GLN A 149 13.03 13.35 3.04
CA GLN A 149 12.77 14.21 1.86
C GLN A 149 11.27 14.36 1.49
N GLN A 150 10.94 15.44 0.77
CA GLN A 150 9.60 15.72 0.23
C GLN A 150 9.21 14.71 -0.88
N ASN A 151 7.91 14.39 -1.00
CA ASN A 151 7.27 13.56 -2.06
C ASN A 151 7.46 12.03 -2.02
N GLN A 152 8.04 11.44 -0.98
CA GLN A 152 8.29 10.00 -0.96
C GLN A 152 7.05 9.09 -0.99
N LEU A 153 5.90 9.57 -0.49
CA LEU A 153 4.63 8.86 -0.65
C LEU A 153 4.30 8.65 -2.13
N GLU A 154 4.51 9.65 -2.98
CA GLU A 154 4.28 9.53 -4.42
C GLU A 154 5.24 8.53 -5.07
N GLU A 155 6.50 8.53 -4.65
CA GLU A 155 7.51 7.64 -5.21
C GLU A 155 7.26 6.18 -4.87
N ILE A 156 7.01 5.87 -3.59
CA ILE A 156 6.76 4.50 -3.16
C ILE A 156 5.44 3.97 -3.72
N MET A 157 4.45 4.84 -3.93
CA MET A 157 3.16 4.46 -4.51
C MET A 157 3.23 4.10 -6.00
N LYS A 158 4.33 4.38 -6.71
CA LYS A 158 4.58 3.84 -8.07
C LYS A 158 4.64 2.32 -8.06
N TYR A 159 4.97 1.71 -6.93
CA TYR A 159 5.06 0.26 -6.75
C TYR A 159 3.74 -0.40 -6.33
N ALA A 160 2.61 0.33 -6.27
CA ALA A 160 1.32 -0.23 -5.84
C ALA A 160 0.59 -1.02 -6.95
#